data_AF-G5J3C8-F1
#
_entry.id   AF-G5J3C8-F1
#
_cell.length_a   1.000
_cell.length_b   1.000
_cell.length_c   1.000
_cell.angle_alpha   90.00
_cell.angle_beta   90.00
_cell.angle_gamma   90.00
#
_symmetry.space_group_name_H-M   'P 1'
#
loop_
_entity.id
_entity.type
_entity.pdbx_description
1 polymer ?
#
loop_
_entity_poly.entity_id
_entity_poly.type
_entity_poly.pdbx_seq_one_letter_code
_entity_poly.pdbx_strand_id
1 'polypeptide(L)' 'MNNFELRCYLETYNDPHYWEGKRFEKDSLRQKSWQECRQITDHFYNELVIRGYLTLKDSPH' A
#
# COMPACT_ATOMS: atom_id res chain seq x y z
N MET A 1 -9.47 6.79 7.50
CA MET A 1 -8.27 5.99 7.78
C MET A 1 -8.09 5.85 9.28
N ASN A 2 -8.07 4.63 9.81
CA ASN A 2 -7.69 4.34 11.17
C ASN A 2 -6.14 4.35 11.31
N ASN A 3 -5.61 4.29 12.54
CA ASN A 3 -4.16 4.35 12.79
C ASN A 3 -3.37 3.22 12.12
N PHE A 4 -3.98 2.04 11.95
CA PHE A 4 -3.34 0.92 11.27
C PHE A 4 -3.21 1.17 9.77
N GLU A 5 -4.28 1.65 9.14
CA GLU A 5 -4.31 2.01 7.72
C GLU A 5 -3.34 3.15 7.40
N LEU A 6 -3.26 4.17 8.26
CA LEU A 6 -2.33 5.28 8.10
C LEU A 6 -0.87 4.82 8.19
N ARG A 7 -0.56 3.94 9.15
CA ARG A 7 0.78 3.36 9.28
C ARG A 7 1.12 2.52 8.05
N CYS A 8 0.19 1.70 7.58
CA CYS A 8 0.40 0.90 6.39
C CYS A 8 0.69 1.74 5.15
N TYR A 9 -0.05 2.83 4.99
CA TYR A 9 0.16 3.80 3.92
C TYR A 9 1.56 4.42 4.02
N LEU A 10 1.94 4.96 5.19
CA LEU A 10 3.23 5.63 5.39
C LEU A 10 4.41 4.70 5.10
N GLU A 11 4.37 3.48 5.61
CA GLU A 11 5.47 2.52 5.43
C GLU A 11 5.58 2.08 3.95
N THR A 12 4.46 1.81 3.28
CA THR A 12 4.43 1.43 1.85
C THR A 12 4.78 2.59 0.91
N TYR A 13 4.38 3.81 1.27
CA TYR A 13 4.70 5.02 0.51
C TYR A 13 6.21 5.32 0.57
N ASN A 14 6.82 5.15 1.75
CA ASN A 14 8.24 5.37 1.93
C ASN A 14 9.10 4.27 1.28
N ASP A 15 8.64 3.02 1.32
CA ASP A 15 9.31 1.88 0.71
C ASP A 15 8.28 0.85 0.18
N PRO A 16 8.14 0.70 -1.15
CA PRO A 16 7.25 -0.30 -1.76
C PRO A 16 7.57 -1.74 -1.35
N HIS A 17 8.81 -2.01 -0.94
CA HIS A 17 9.30 -3.31 -0.49
C HIS A 17 9.37 -3.42 1.04
N TYR A 18 8.86 -2.45 1.81
CA TYR A 18 8.91 -2.44 3.29
C TYR A 18 8.42 -3.75 3.92
N TRP A 19 7.42 -4.38 3.31
CA TRP A 19 6.80 -5.61 3.79
C TRP A 19 7.56 -6.88 3.39
N GLU A 20 8.52 -6.79 2.47
CA GLU A 20 9.41 -7.90 2.13
C GLU A 20 10.37 -8.16 3.28
N GLY A 21 10.28 -9.33 3.91
CA GLY A 21 11.14 -9.74 5.02
C GLY A 21 10.61 -9.40 6.42
N LYS A 22 9.53 -8.62 6.56
CA LYS A 22 8.84 -8.45 7.85
C LYS A 22 8.24 -9.80 8.29
N ARG A 23 8.78 -10.34 9.39
CA ARG A 23 8.20 -11.51 10.07
C ARG A 23 7.09 -11.06 11.00
N PHE A 24 5.86 -11.41 10.66
CA PHE A 24 4.74 -11.33 11.57
C PHE A 24 4.68 -12.64 12.36
N GLU A 25 4.33 -12.58 13.65
CA GLU A 25 4.25 -13.78 14.51
C GLU A 25 3.23 -14.82 14.02
N LYS A 26 2.29 -14.41 13.15
CA LYS A 26 1.29 -15.27 12.52
C LYS A 26 1.23 -15.00 11.02
N ASP A 27 1.49 -16.03 10.21
CA ASP A 27 1.45 -15.93 8.74
C ASP A 27 0.07 -15.56 8.19
N SER A 28 -1.01 -15.95 8.86
CA SER A 28 -2.38 -15.55 8.46
C SER A 28 -2.62 -14.04 8.63
N LEU A 29 -1.99 -13.43 9.64
CA LEU A 29 -2.01 -11.98 9.83
C LEU A 29 -1.15 -11.29 8.78
N ARG A 30 -0.01 -11.87 8.38
CA ARG A 30 0.85 -11.33 7.31
C ARG A 30 0.10 -11.19 5.99
N GLN A 31 -0.54 -12.26 5.52
CA GLN A 31 -1.26 -12.25 4.24
C GLN A 31 -2.43 -11.27 4.27
N LYS A 32 -3.22 -11.31 5.35
CA LYS A 32 -4.39 -10.44 5.50
C LYS A 32 -3.99 -8.97 5.59
N SER A 33 -3.03 -8.63 6.46
CA SER A 33 -2.56 -7.25 6.63
C SER A 33 -1.89 -6.71 5.37
N TRP A 34 -1.06 -7.50 4.67
CA TRP A 34 -0.47 -7.06 3.41
C TRP A 34 -1.53 -6.78 2.34
N GLN A 35 -2.49 -7.69 2.20
CA GLN A 35 -3.52 -7.58 1.17
C GLN A 35 -4.47 -6.39 1.45
N GLU A 36 -4.85 -6.19 2.72
CA GLU A 36 -5.61 -5.02 3.16
C GLU A 36 -4.83 -3.72 2.92
N CYS A 37 -3.56 -3.68 3.29
CA CYS A 37 -2.74 -2.47 3.14
C CYS A 37 -2.44 -2.13 1.68
N ARG A 38 -2.25 -3.13 0.82
CA ARG A 38 -2.12 -2.94 -0.63
C ARG A 38 -3.41 -2.41 -1.24
N GLN A 39 -4.57 -3.00 -0.91
CA GLN A 39 -5.86 -2.54 -1.41
C GLN A 39 -6.15 -1.07 -1.04
N ILE A 40 -5.84 -0.67 0.20
CA ILE A 40 -6.03 0.71 0.65
C ILE A 40 -5.10 1.67 -0.09
N THR A 41 -3.84 1.27 -0.26
CA THR A 41 -2.84 2.07 -0.98
C THR A 41 -3.22 2.22 -2.45
N ASP A 42 -3.60 1.14 -3.13
CA ASP A 42 -4.05 1.14 -4.52
C ASP A 42 -5.32 2.00 -4.70
N HIS A 43 -6.27 1.89 -3.78
CA HIS A 43 -7.48 2.73 -3.80
C HIS A 43 -7.15 4.22 -3.65
N PHE A 44 -6.24 4.58 -2.74
CA PHE A 44 -5.79 5.96 -2.57
C PHE A 44 -5.06 6.50 -3.80
N TYR A 45 -4.15 5.71 -4.39
CA TYR A 45 -3.48 6.08 -5.63
C TYR A 45 -4.47 6.30 -6.78
N ASN A 46 -5.45 5.40 -6.92
CA ASN A 46 -6.52 5.55 -7.92
C ASN A 46 -7.33 6.83 -7.72
N GLU A 47 -7.70 7.17 -6.47
CA GLU A 47 -8.40 8.42 -6.16
C GLU A 47 -7.57 9.65 -6.54
N LEU A 48 -6.26 9.63 -6.27
CA LEU A 48 -5.36 10.71 -6.67
C LEU A 48 -5.23 10.84 -8.19
N VAL A 49 -5.22 9.72 -8.91
CA VAL A 49 -5.19 9.70 -10.38
C VAL A 49 -6.50 10.23 -10.96
N ILE A 50 -7.65 9.78 -10.47
CA ILE A 50 -8.99 10.23 -10.91
C ILE A 50 -9.14 11.75 -10.71
N ARG A 51 -8.61 12.29 -9.61
CA ARG A 51 -8.65 13.72 -9.30
C ARG A 51 -7.58 14.54 -10.02
N GLY A 52 -6.70 13.90 -10.80
CA GLY A 52 -5.64 14.56 -11.56
C GLY A 52 -4.43 15.00 -10.73
N TYR A 53 -4.31 14.57 -9.48
CA TYR A 53 -3.14 14.87 -8.63
C TYR A 53 -1.93 14.00 -8.97
N LEU A 54 -2.16 12.80 -9.50
CA LEU A 54 -1.12 11.90 -9.98
C LEU A 54 -1.42 11.49 -11.42
N THR A 55 -0.37 11.33 -12.21
CA THR A 55 -0.46 10.71 -13.54
C THR A 55 0.26 9.38 -13.43
N LEU A 56 -0.41 8.29 -13.79
CA LEU A 56 0.26 7.00 -13.91
C LEU A 56 1.35 7.15 -14.98
N LYS A 57 2.59 6.89 -14.60
CA LYS A 57 3.67 6.80 -15.57
C LYS A 57 3.42 5.51 -16.35
N ASP A 58 3.00 5.62 -17.60
CA ASP A 58 2.98 4.46 -18.49
C ASP A 58 4.39 3.85 -18.48
N SER A 59 4.53 2.64 -17.96
CA SER A 59 5.76 1.89 -18.11
C SER A 59 6.00 1.71 -19.60
N PRO A 60 7.17 2.09 -20.14
CA PRO A 60 7.51 1.73 -21.51
C PRO A 60 7.60 0.20 -21.56
N HIS A 61 6.84 -0.37 -22.48
CA HIS A 61 6.78 -1.80 -22.81
C HIS A 61 8.16 -2.41 -23.07
#